data_AF-A0A0G0EP45-F1
#
_entry.id   AF-A0A0G0EP45-F1
#
_cell.length_a   1.000
_cell.length_b   1.000
_cell.length_c   1.000
_cell.angle_alpha   90.00
_cell.angle_beta   90.00
_cell.angle_gamma   90.00
#
_symmetry.space_group_name_H-M   'P 1'
#
loop_
_entity.id
_entity.type
_entity.pdbx_description
1 polymer ?
#
loop_
_entity_poly.entity_id
_entity_poly.type
_entity_poly.pdbx_seq_one_letter_code
_entity_poly.pdbx_strand_id
1 'polypeptide(L)'
;MFQPVEMRDAFFKERILDIAGSVPENLAIVVKESKGGVLFLQGDSCLNESNGSKIINTLCIEAYQGNNTNRVFVVWRKPGNKEPAVIEYEGKDLFVHVSQL
;
A
#
# COMPACT_ATOMS: atom_id res chain seq x y z
N MET A 1 4.65 -28.91 5.22
CA MET A 1 3.24 -28.55 5.45
C MET A 1 2.93 -27.32 4.63
N PHE A 2 1.95 -27.36 3.73
CA PHE A 2 1.48 -26.19 3.00
C PHE A 2 0.44 -25.47 3.87
N GLN A 3 0.68 -24.20 4.19
CA GLN A 3 -0.31 -23.39 4.90
C GLN A 3 -1.48 -23.06 3.95
N PRO A 4 -2.73 -23.03 4.47
CA PRO A 4 -3.90 -22.56 3.72
C PRO A 4 -3.63 -21.19 3.07
N VAL A 5 -4.18 -20.96 1.88
CA VAL A 5 -3.98 -19.71 1.14
C VAL A 5 -4.45 -18.50 1.98
N GLU A 6 -5.57 -18.63 2.68
CA GLU A 6 -6.11 -17.58 3.57
C GLU A 6 -5.18 -17.25 4.76
N MET A 7 -4.46 -18.23 5.31
CA MET A 7 -3.46 -17.98 6.36
C MET A 7 -2.23 -17.24 5.82
N ARG A 8 -1.85 -17.53 4.56
CA ARG A 8 -0.73 -16.82 3.92
C ARG A 8 -1.09 -15.36 3.70
N ASP A 9 -2.30 -15.06 3.27
CA ASP A 9 -2.73 -13.68 3.00
C ASP A 9 -2.88 -12.86 4.30
N ALA A 10 -3.39 -13.48 5.38
CA ALA A 10 -3.47 -12.83 6.68
C ALA A 10 -2.09 -12.48 7.27
N PHE A 11 -1.16 -13.46 7.26
CA PHE A 11 0.21 -13.24 7.74
C PHE A 11 0.96 -12.22 6.88
N PHE A 12 0.70 -12.23 5.57
CA PHE A 12 1.30 -11.27 4.65
C PHE A 12 0.79 -9.85 4.90
N LYS A 13 -0.51 -9.69 5.16
CA LYS A 13 -1.09 -8.40 5.56
C LYS A 13 -0.49 -7.88 6.86
N GLU A 14 -0.33 -8.73 7.87
CA GLU A 14 0.32 -8.34 9.14
C GLU A 14 1.75 -7.85 8.93
N ARG A 15 2.53 -8.53 8.08
CA ARG A 15 3.89 -8.09 7.73
C ARG A 15 3.92 -6.74 7.01
N ILE A 16 2.95 -6.47 6.13
CA ILE A 16 2.83 -5.16 5.47
C ILE A 16 2.53 -4.07 6.51
N LEU A 17 1.62 -4.34 7.44
CA LEU A 17 1.28 -3.41 8.51
C LEU A 17 2.45 -3.16 9.47
N ASP A 18 3.24 -4.19 9.78
CA ASP A 18 4.46 -4.07 10.59
C ASP A 18 5.49 -3.14 9.93
N ILE A 19 5.72 -3.29 8.62
CA ILE A 19 6.61 -2.42 7.85
C ILE A 19 6.06 -0.99 7.73
N ALA A 20 4.75 -0.83 7.58
CA ALA A 20 4.11 0.47 7.50
C ALA A 20 4.11 1.20 8.86
N GLY A 21 4.10 0.46 9.96
CA GLY A 21 4.08 1.01 11.32
C GLY A 21 2.79 1.77 11.63
N SER A 22 2.91 2.92 12.28
CA SER A 22 1.76 3.73 12.69
C SER A 22 1.18 4.51 11.50
N VAL A 23 -0.08 4.23 11.16
CA VAL A 23 -0.81 4.89 10.07
C VAL A 23 -1.91 5.80 10.64
N PRO A 24 -1.63 7.08 10.91
CA PRO A 24 -2.65 8.05 11.30
C PRO A 24 -3.66 8.27 10.17
N GLU A 25 -4.79 8.89 10.53
CA GLU A 25 -5.78 9.29 9.52
C GLU A 25 -5.15 10.22 8.49
N ASN A 26 -5.59 10.10 7.24
CA ASN A 26 -5.07 10.85 6.09
C ASN A 26 -3.59 10.57 5.79
N LEU A 27 -2.95 9.56 6.34
CA LEU A 27 -1.64 9.11 5.87
C LEU A 27 -1.81 7.90 4.93
N ALA A 28 -1.15 7.95 3.78
CA ALA A 28 -0.91 6.79 2.95
C ALA A 28 0.57 6.43 2.98
N ILE A 29 0.84 5.13 3.08
CA ILE A 29 2.16 4.54 3.09
C ILE A 29 2.23 3.54 1.94
N VAL A 30 3.29 3.60 1.14
CA VAL A 30 3.54 2.67 0.05
C VAL A 30 4.61 1.67 0.49
N VAL A 31 4.25 0.39 0.44
CA VAL A 31 5.14 -0.74 0.71
C VAL A 31 5.31 -1.54 -0.57
N LYS A 32 6.53 -1.91 -0.92
CA LYS A 32 6.81 -2.75 -2.09
C LYS A 32 7.37 -4.10 -1.70
N GLU A 33 7.00 -5.12 -2.43
CA GLU A 33 7.61 -6.44 -2.40
C GLU A 33 8.58 -6.58 -3.57
N SER A 34 9.82 -6.96 -3.29
CA SER A 34 10.79 -7.28 -4.34
C SER A 34 10.54 -8.65 -4.97
N LYS A 35 11.15 -8.92 -6.13
CA LYS A 35 11.09 -10.25 -6.77
C LYS A 35 11.66 -11.38 -5.92
N GLY A 36 12.45 -11.06 -4.89
CA GLY A 36 12.93 -12.00 -3.88
C GLY A 36 11.98 -12.23 -2.70
N GLY A 37 10.78 -11.65 -2.70
CA GLY A 37 9.78 -11.80 -1.62
C GLY A 37 10.05 -10.96 -0.36
N VAL A 38 10.95 -9.96 -0.46
CA VAL A 38 11.28 -9.05 0.65
C VAL A 38 10.44 -7.78 0.55
N LEU A 39 9.83 -7.37 1.65
CA LEU A 39 9.03 -6.15 1.78
C LEU A 39 9.90 -4.95 2.18
N PHE A 40 9.63 -3.79 1.59
CA PHE A 40 10.32 -2.53 1.84
C PHE A 40 9.35 -1.37 1.88
N LEU A 41 9.60 -0.42 2.78
CA LEU A 41 8.96 0.89 2.75
C LEU A 41 9.47 1.67 1.53
N GLN A 42 8.57 2.09 0.64
CA GLN A 42 8.91 2.98 -0.48
C GLN A 42 8.85 4.43 -0.05
N GLY A 43 7.81 4.81 0.69
CA GLY A 43 7.58 6.16 1.16
C GLY A 43 6.16 6.36 1.70
N ASP A 44 5.91 7.54 2.23
CA ASP A 44 4.64 7.94 2.83
C ASP A 44 4.25 9.36 2.41
N SER A 45 2.96 9.66 2.46
CA SER A 45 2.45 11.01 2.24
C SER A 45 1.12 11.24 2.94
N CYS A 46 0.97 12.45 3.49
CA CYS A 46 -0.33 12.96 3.91
C CYS A 46 -1.22 13.22 2.69
N LEU A 47 -2.47 12.78 2.78
CA LEU A 47 -3.53 12.95 1.81
C LEU A 47 -4.30 14.22 2.14
N ASN A 48 -4.25 15.17 1.22
CA ASN A 48 -5.21 16.25 1.15
C ASN A 48 -6.24 15.94 0.05
N GLU A 49 -7.45 16.47 0.20
CA GLU A 49 -8.60 16.18 -0.69
C GLU A 49 -8.30 16.45 -2.17
N SER A 50 -7.40 17.41 -2.47
CA SER A 50 -7.17 17.85 -3.84
C SER A 50 -6.14 17.03 -4.63
N ASN A 51 -5.17 16.36 -3.98
CA ASN A 51 -4.05 15.71 -4.68
C ASN A 51 -3.61 14.35 -4.13
N GLY A 52 -4.26 13.81 -3.09
CA GLY A 52 -3.85 12.56 -2.45
C GLY A 52 -3.68 11.38 -3.42
N SER A 53 -4.63 11.20 -4.34
CA SER A 53 -4.59 10.12 -5.35
C SER A 53 -3.40 10.22 -6.30
N LYS A 54 -3.06 11.44 -6.73
CA LYS A 54 -1.91 11.70 -7.62
C LYS A 54 -0.59 11.37 -6.91
N ILE A 55 -0.45 11.77 -5.64
CA ILE A 55 0.77 11.53 -4.86
C ILE A 55 0.98 10.04 -4.62
N ILE A 56 -0.07 9.32 -4.18
CA ILE A 56 0.00 7.85 -4.01
C ILE A 56 0.42 7.19 -5.32
N ASN A 57 -0.19 7.59 -6.43
CA ASN A 57 0.12 7.03 -7.73
C ASN A 57 1.60 7.23 -8.12
N THR A 58 2.13 8.44 -7.92
CA THR A 58 3.56 8.72 -8.15
C THR A 58 4.45 7.80 -7.31
N LEU A 59 4.18 7.66 -6.00
CA LEU A 59 4.95 6.77 -5.13
C LEU A 59 4.87 5.31 -5.57
N CYS A 60 3.70 4.84 -6.01
CA CYS A 60 3.53 3.49 -6.54
C CYS A 60 4.32 3.28 -7.85
N ILE A 61 4.30 4.26 -8.76
CA ILE A 61 5.07 4.20 -10.02
C ILE A 61 6.57 4.15 -9.70
N GLU A 62 7.05 5.01 -8.81
CA GLU A 62 8.45 5.03 -8.36
C GLU A 62 8.85 3.70 -7.71
N ALA A 63 7.95 3.03 -6.97
CA ALA A 63 8.21 1.71 -6.42
C ALA A 63 8.51 0.65 -7.50
N TYR A 64 7.93 0.77 -8.70
CA TYR A 64 8.19 -0.11 -9.84
C TYR A 64 9.40 0.32 -10.68
N GLN A 65 9.90 1.55 -10.51
CA GLN A 65 11.12 2.01 -11.16
C GLN A 65 12.32 1.25 -10.56
N GLY A 66 12.93 0.36 -11.35
CA GLY A 66 14.09 -0.45 -10.93
C GLY A 66 13.98 -1.94 -11.23
N ASN A 67 12.90 -2.42 -11.86
CA ASN A 67 12.72 -3.81 -12.35
C ASN A 67 12.84 -4.93 -11.29
N ASN A 68 13.05 -4.60 -10.03
CA ASN A 68 13.15 -5.54 -8.91
C ASN A 68 11.92 -5.50 -7.99
N THR A 69 10.76 -5.18 -8.55
CA THR A 69 9.49 -5.08 -7.81
C THR A 69 8.53 -6.13 -8.34
N ASN A 70 7.94 -6.90 -7.43
CA ASN A 70 6.92 -7.90 -7.70
C ASN A 70 5.53 -7.29 -7.53
N ARG A 71 5.26 -6.74 -6.33
CA ARG A 71 3.97 -6.17 -5.93
C ARG A 71 4.17 -4.87 -5.18
N VAL A 72 3.18 -4.00 -5.21
CA VAL A 72 3.16 -2.74 -4.46
C VAL A 72 1.84 -2.65 -3.71
N PHE A 73 1.89 -2.15 -2.48
CA PHE A 73 0.76 -2.05 -1.58
C PHE A 73 0.65 -0.64 -1.04
N VAL A 74 -0.57 -0.13 -0.97
CA VAL A 74 -0.92 1.13 -0.32
C VAL A 74 -1.59 0.81 1.00
N VAL A 75 -0.99 1.26 2.09
CA VAL A 75 -1.53 1.19 3.43
C VAL A 75 -2.05 2.56 3.81
N TRP A 76 -3.33 2.67 4.16
CA TRP A 76 -3.92 3.96 4.48
C TRP A 76 -5.06 3.81 5.47
N ARG A 77 -5.31 4.87 6.23
CA ARG A 77 -6.40 4.91 7.20
C ARG A 77 -7.42 5.97 6.81
N LYS A 78 -8.62 5.52 6.46
CA LYS A 78 -9.77 6.40 6.23
C LYS A 78 -10.17 7.11 7.54
N PRO A 79 -10.62 8.37 7.47
CA PRO A 79 -11.26 9.03 8.60
C PRO A 79 -12.39 8.17 9.17
N GLY A 80 -12.39 7.97 10.49
CA GLY A 80 -13.42 7.18 11.18
C GLY A 80 -13.20 5.67 11.20
N ASN A 81 -12.20 5.13 10.48
CA ASN A 81 -11.82 3.72 10.61
C ASN A 81 -10.89 3.51 11.79
N LYS A 82 -11.09 2.41 12.54
CA LYS A 82 -10.17 2.02 13.62
C LYS A 82 -8.87 1.41 13.09
N GLU A 83 -8.94 0.69 11.98
CA GLU A 83 -7.81 -0.05 11.42
C GLU A 83 -7.42 0.49 10.03
N PRO A 84 -6.12 0.45 9.69
CA PRO A 84 -5.65 0.75 8.35
C PRO A 84 -6.10 -0.33 7.35
N ALA A 85 -6.39 0.12 6.12
CA ALA A 85 -6.61 -0.74 4.98
C ALA A 85 -5.29 -0.98 4.25
N VAL A 86 -5.12 -2.18 3.70
CA VAL A 86 -4.01 -2.55 2.81
C VAL A 86 -4.61 -2.88 1.45
N ILE A 87 -4.16 -2.20 0.40
CA ILE A 87 -4.67 -2.36 -0.96
C ILE A 87 -3.48 -2.64 -1.88
N GLU A 88 -3.54 -3.70 -2.68
CA GLU A 88 -2.54 -3.95 -3.72
C GLU A 88 -2.75 -2.98 -4.90
N TYR A 89 -1.65 -2.42 -5.39
CA TYR A 89 -1.63 -1.54 -6.54
C TYR A 89 -1.29 -2.35 -7.79
N GLU A 90 -2.30 -2.64 -8.62
CA GLU A 90 -2.15 -3.51 -9.81
C GLU A 90 -1.62 -2.78 -11.06
N GLY A 91 -1.20 -1.51 -10.95
CA GLY A 91 -0.70 -0.72 -12.08
C GLY A 91 -1.73 -0.40 -13.18
N LYS A 92 -2.96 -0.90 -13.07
CA LYS A 92 -4.08 -0.64 -14.00
C LYS A 92 -5.14 0.31 -13.45
N ASP A 93 -5.21 0.47 -12.13
CA ASP A 93 -6.11 1.43 -11.50
C ASP A 93 -5.36 2.70 -11.14
N LEU A 94 -5.28 3.56 -12.14
CA LEU A 94 -5.48 4.99 -11.94
C LEU A 94 -6.55 5.16 -10.85
N PHE A 95 -6.22 5.78 -9.71
CA PHE A 95 -7.22 6.31 -8.76
C PHE A 95 -8.05 7.42 -9.47
N VAL A 96 -8.82 7.05 -10.49
CA VAL A 96 -9.67 7.91 -11.32
C VAL A 96 -11.12 7.80 -10.87
N HIS A 97 -11.45 6.84 -10.00
CA HIS A 97 -12.75 6.75 -9.35
C HIS A 97 -12.60 6.66 -7.84
N VAL A 98 -12.13 7.74 -7.23
CA VAL A 98 -12.55 8.02 -5.85
C VAL A 98 -13.22 9.39 -5.87
N SER A 99 -14.50 9.40 -6.23
CA SER A 99 -15.40 10.54 -5.99
C SER A 99 -15.68 10.76 -4.50
N GLN A 100 -14.86 10.23 -3.59
CA GLN A 100 -15.05 10.21 -2.14
C GLN A 100 -13.71 10.06 -1.38
N LEU A 101 -12.69 10.83 -1.76
CA LEU A 101 -11.61 11.21 -0.83
C LEU A 101 -12.02 12.52 -0.17
#